data_AF-A0A844TXL1-F1
#
_entry.id   AF-A0A844TXL1-F1
#
_cell.length_a   1.000
_cell.length_b   1.000
_cell.length_c   1.000
_cell.angle_alpha   90.00
_cell.angle_beta   90.00
_cell.angle_gamma   90.00
#
_symmetry.space_group_name_H-M   'P 1'
#
loop_
_entity.id
_entity.type
_entity.pdbx_description
1 polymer ?
#
loop_
_entity_poly.entity_id
_entity_poly.type
_entity_poly.pdbx_seq_one_letter_code
_entity_poly.pdbx_strand_id
1 'polypeptide(L)'
;MSTQYQINERQLLLRVKKAPLAIRIILYVIAIAGILLPIIATVSAILLPTTTMSIVNIIVMTALLFISLFIFRLAIWNTKGEEEFYFADDHVYYQANYGWFKDKRKRYNLTDKAISFEIRSIGSSDDHKGVLLMQSGTKLFGSAVKVPVEDLKIIIAHIKQYYK
;
A
#
# COMPACT_ATOMS: atom_id res chain seq x y z
N MET A 1 -8.42 14.84 14.51
CA MET A 1 -7.40 13.78 14.35
C MET A 1 -8.08 12.58 13.71
N SER A 2 -7.69 12.15 12.50
CA SER A 2 -8.22 10.90 11.94
C SER A 2 -7.47 9.74 12.58
N THR A 3 -8.16 8.91 13.36
CA THR A 3 -7.59 7.70 13.99
C THR A 3 -6.92 6.83 12.93
N GLN A 4 -5.63 6.51 13.13
CA GLN A 4 -4.82 5.75 12.17
C GLN A 4 -5.08 4.24 12.22
N TYR A 5 -5.82 3.77 13.23
CA TYR A 5 -6.23 2.39 13.36
C TYR A 5 -7.69 2.29 13.82
N GLN A 6 -8.34 1.18 13.48
CA GLN A 6 -9.64 0.78 14.02
C GLN A 6 -9.58 -0.71 14.33
N ILE A 7 -10.06 -1.10 15.49
CA ILE A 7 -10.15 -2.49 15.92
C ILE A 7 -11.63 -2.81 16.12
N ASN A 8 -12.14 -3.79 15.37
CA ASN A 8 -13.49 -4.32 15.50
C ASN A 8 -13.37 -5.81 15.75
N GLU A 9 -13.45 -6.23 17.01
CA GLU A 9 -13.28 -7.63 17.42
C GLU A 9 -11.98 -8.23 16.87
N ARG A 10 -12.09 -9.11 15.86
CA ARG A 10 -10.99 -9.81 15.17
C ARG A 10 -10.51 -9.11 13.89
N GLN A 11 -11.00 -7.91 13.61
CA GLN A 11 -10.57 -7.09 12.47
C GLN A 11 -9.70 -5.92 12.93
N LEU A 12 -8.54 -5.77 12.29
CA LEU A 12 -7.69 -4.60 12.42
C LEU A 12 -7.65 -3.87 11.09
N LEU A 13 -8.07 -2.62 11.08
CA LEU A 13 -7.91 -1.69 9.98
C LEU A 13 -6.78 -0.71 10.32
N LEU A 14 -5.74 -0.64 9.48
CA LEU A 14 -4.67 0.35 9.58
C LEU A 14 -4.77 1.32 8.42
N ARG A 15 -4.76 2.62 8.69
CA ARG A 15 -4.85 3.68 7.67
C ARG A 15 -3.52 4.38 7.49
N VAL A 16 -3.08 4.50 6.24
CA VAL A 16 -1.89 5.26 5.87
C VAL A 16 -2.11 6.74 6.20
N LYS A 17 -1.12 7.36 6.84
CA LYS A 17 -1.11 8.82 7.02
C LYS A 17 -1.09 9.49 5.66
N LYS A 18 -2.09 10.31 5.38
CA LYS A 18 -2.15 11.07 4.12
C LYS A 18 -0.89 11.93 3.97
N ALA A 19 -0.24 11.82 2.81
CA ALA A 19 0.88 12.68 2.48
C ALA A 19 0.42 14.15 2.38
N PRO A 20 1.34 15.13 2.56
CA PRO A 20 1.07 16.54 2.28
C PRO A 20 0.36 16.74 0.95
N LEU A 21 -0.58 17.68 0.89
CA LEU A 21 -1.40 17.91 -0.30
C LEU A 21 -0.53 18.18 -1.54
N ALA A 22 0.53 18.98 -1.39
CA ALA A 22 1.47 19.28 -2.48
C ALA A 22 2.09 18.01 -3.09
N ILE A 23 2.58 17.08 -2.26
CA ILE A 23 3.18 15.82 -2.72
C ILE A 23 2.15 14.99 -3.50
N ARG A 24 0.92 14.89 -2.97
CA ARG A 24 -0.16 14.16 -3.66
C ARG A 24 -0.49 14.77 -5.03
N ILE A 25 -0.62 16.09 -5.11
CA ILE A 25 -0.88 16.80 -6.36
C ILE A 25 0.24 16.51 -7.37
N ILE A 26 1.52 16.64 -6.96
CA ILE A 26 2.66 16.38 -7.82
C ILE A 26 2.63 14.94 -8.37
N LEU A 27 2.39 13.95 -7.50
CA LEU A 27 2.31 12.55 -7.93
C LEU A 27 1.19 12.31 -8.95
N TYR A 28 0.01 12.92 -8.74
CA TYR A 28 -1.09 12.81 -9.70
C TYR A 28 -0.78 13.50 -11.02
N VAL A 29 -0.18 14.70 -11.01
CA VAL A 29 0.20 15.41 -12.22
C VAL A 29 1.21 14.61 -13.04
N ILE A 30 2.24 14.05 -12.40
CA ILE A 30 3.24 13.22 -13.08
C ILE A 30 2.59 11.96 -13.67
N ALA A 31 1.75 11.27 -12.91
CA ALA A 31 1.08 10.07 -13.38
C ALA A 31 0.13 10.35 -14.57
N ILE A 32 -0.64 11.43 -14.50
CA ILE A 32 -1.55 11.82 -15.58
C ILE A 32 -0.76 12.27 -16.81
N ALA A 33 0.29 13.08 -16.64
CA ALA A 33 1.14 13.52 -17.75
C ALA A 33 1.79 12.34 -18.46
N GLY A 34 2.32 11.35 -17.72
CA GLY A 34 2.93 10.17 -18.33
C GLY A 34 1.93 9.20 -18.98
N ILE A 35 0.62 9.37 -18.77
CA ILE A 35 -0.43 8.69 -19.57
C ILE A 35 -0.83 9.55 -20.78
N LEU A 36 -1.06 10.85 -20.58
CA LEU A 36 -1.55 11.75 -21.62
C LEU A 36 -0.52 12.02 -22.71
N LEU A 37 0.75 12.25 -22.35
CA LEU A 37 1.81 12.52 -23.33
C LEU A 37 1.97 11.41 -24.37
N PRO A 38 2.07 10.12 -23.99
CA PRO A 38 2.07 9.04 -24.98
C PRO A 38 0.82 9.06 -25.86
N ILE A 39 -0.37 9.21 -25.29
CA ILE A 39 -1.62 9.23 -26.06
C ILE A 39 -1.62 10.37 -27.09
N ILE A 40 -1.24 11.59 -26.67
CA ILE A 40 -1.14 12.76 -27.54
C ILE A 40 -0.11 12.51 -28.64
N ALA A 41 1.04 11.90 -28.33
CA ALA A 41 2.06 11.57 -29.31
C ALA A 41 1.54 10.58 -30.37
N THR A 42 0.81 9.53 -29.98
CA THR A 42 0.19 8.60 -30.94
C THR A 42 -0.85 9.28 -31.81
N VAL A 43 -1.76 10.05 -31.21
CA VAL A 43 -2.81 10.76 -31.95
C VAL A 43 -2.17 11.74 -32.96
N SER A 44 -1.16 12.48 -32.52
CA SER A 44 -0.42 13.41 -33.39
C SER A 44 0.28 12.67 -34.53
N ALA A 45 0.89 11.51 -34.26
CA ALA A 45 1.56 10.71 -35.28
C ALA A 45 0.60 10.16 -36.35
N ILE A 46 -0.66 9.88 -35.99
CA ILE A 46 -1.69 9.44 -36.93
C ILE A 46 -2.22 10.61 -37.78
N LEU A 47 -2.43 11.77 -37.15
CA LEU A 47 -3.05 12.93 -37.81
C LEU A 47 -2.08 13.76 -38.64
N LEU A 48 -0.79 13.77 -38.29
CA LEU A 48 0.24 14.54 -38.98
C LEU A 48 1.07 13.61 -39.88
N PRO A 49 0.99 13.75 -41.22
CA PRO A 49 1.67 12.86 -42.17
C PRO A 49 3.22 12.95 -42.14
N THR A 50 3.79 13.82 -41.30
CA THR A 50 5.24 14.04 -41.17
C THR A 50 5.92 13.12 -40.16
N THR A 51 5.18 12.32 -39.40
CA THR A 51 5.70 11.53 -38.28
C THR A 51 5.46 10.04 -38.47
N THR A 52 6.53 9.26 -38.56
CA THR A 52 6.44 7.79 -38.61
C THR A 52 6.53 7.21 -37.20
N MET A 53 5.63 6.27 -36.87
CA MET A 53 5.72 5.52 -35.62
C MET A 53 6.75 4.40 -35.78
N SER A 54 7.88 4.53 -35.08
CA SER A 54 8.87 3.46 -34.99
C SER A 54 8.51 2.48 -33.86
N ILE A 55 9.08 1.26 -33.91
CA ILE A 55 8.98 0.29 -32.81
C ILE A 55 9.56 0.88 -31.51
N VAL A 56 10.61 1.70 -31.59
CA VAL A 56 11.21 2.36 -30.43
C VAL A 56 10.20 3.28 -29.74
N ASN A 57 9.40 4.03 -30.51
CA ASN A 57 8.35 4.89 -29.96
C ASN A 57 7.35 4.06 -29.15
N ILE A 58 6.93 2.90 -29.68
CA ILE A 58 5.99 2.00 -29.00
C ILE A 58 6.57 1.48 -27.67
N ILE A 59 7.85 1.09 -27.67
CA ILE A 59 8.53 0.61 -26.46
C ILE A 59 8.59 1.72 -25.40
N VAL A 60 9.03 2.93 -25.78
CA VAL A 60 9.14 4.07 -24.87
C VAL A 60 7.78 4.45 -24.31
N MET A 61 6.75 4.51 -25.15
CA MET A 61 5.38 4.79 -24.74
C MET A 61 4.84 3.76 -23.75
N THR A 62 5.08 2.47 -24.03
CA THR A 62 4.65 1.38 -23.16
C THR A 62 5.33 1.45 -21.81
N ALA A 63 6.66 1.67 -21.78
CA ALA A 63 7.40 1.86 -20.54
C ALA A 63 6.89 3.07 -19.74
N LEU A 64 6.64 4.19 -20.40
CA LEU A 64 6.12 5.40 -19.77
C LEU A 64 4.72 5.16 -19.18
N LEU A 65 3.86 4.41 -19.85
CA LEU A 65 2.54 4.00 -19.32
C LEU A 65 2.68 3.14 -18.06
N PHE A 66 3.56 2.13 -18.06
CA PHE A 66 3.79 1.29 -16.88
C PHE A 66 4.30 2.08 -15.68
N ILE A 67 5.27 2.98 -15.90
CA ILE A 67 5.80 3.86 -14.85
C ILE A 67 4.69 4.76 -14.32
N SER A 68 3.86 5.32 -15.19
CA SER A 68 2.77 6.22 -14.81
C SER A 68 1.68 5.51 -14.01
N LEU A 69 1.31 4.28 -14.38
CA LEU A 69 0.39 3.44 -13.62
C LEU A 69 0.95 3.10 -12.23
N PHE A 70 2.26 2.85 -12.13
CA PHE A 70 2.92 2.64 -10.84
C PHE A 70 2.87 3.89 -9.95
N ILE A 71 3.21 5.07 -10.50
CA ILE A 71 3.13 6.35 -9.78
C ILE A 71 1.69 6.65 -9.36
N PHE A 72 0.71 6.35 -10.22
CA PHE A 72 -0.70 6.49 -9.89
C PHE A 72 -1.12 5.62 -8.69
N ARG A 73 -0.70 4.35 -8.68
CA ARG A 73 -0.91 3.45 -7.53
C ARG A 73 -0.28 4.01 -6.26
N LEU A 74 0.93 4.57 -6.36
CA LEU A 74 1.62 5.21 -5.24
C LEU A 74 0.86 6.46 -4.74
N ALA A 75 0.34 7.29 -5.65
CA ALA A 75 -0.44 8.49 -5.32
C ALA A 75 -1.71 8.12 -4.54
N ILE A 76 -2.41 7.07 -4.98
CA ILE A 76 -3.60 6.56 -4.30
C ILE A 76 -3.25 6.01 -2.92
N TRP A 77 -2.20 5.19 -2.80
CA TRP A 77 -1.74 4.67 -1.50
C TRP A 77 -1.45 5.80 -0.50
N ASN A 78 -0.80 6.87 -0.95
CA ASN A 78 -0.50 8.06 -0.15
C ASN A 78 -1.73 8.93 0.18
N THR A 79 -2.89 8.64 -0.40
CA THR A 79 -4.13 9.42 -0.23
C THR A 79 -5.20 8.66 0.56
N LYS A 80 -5.37 7.37 0.27
CA LYS A 80 -6.44 6.52 0.81
C LYS A 80 -5.97 5.09 1.13
N GLY A 81 -4.67 4.85 1.26
CA GLY A 81 -4.15 3.51 1.57
C GLY A 81 -4.65 3.02 2.92
N GLU A 82 -5.18 1.81 2.94
CA GLU A 82 -5.61 1.09 4.14
C GLU A 82 -5.13 -0.37 4.06
N GLU A 83 -4.86 -0.96 5.21
CA GLU A 83 -4.60 -2.39 5.36
C GLU A 83 -5.65 -3.00 6.28
N GLU A 84 -6.25 -4.10 5.82
CA GLU A 84 -7.25 -4.87 6.54
C GLU A 84 -6.63 -6.22 6.95
N PHE A 85 -6.57 -6.48 8.26
CA PHE A 85 -6.21 -7.77 8.83
C PHE A 85 -7.43 -8.40 9.49
N TYR A 86 -7.64 -9.70 9.26
CA TYR A 86 -8.64 -10.49 9.98
C TYR A 86 -7.99 -11.70 10.63
N PHE A 87 -8.21 -11.83 11.93
CA PHE A 87 -7.59 -12.81 12.82
C PHE A 87 -8.55 -13.99 13.09
N ALA A 88 -8.44 -15.04 12.27
CA ALA A 88 -9.13 -16.32 12.49
C ALA A 88 -8.30 -17.26 13.36
N ASP A 89 -8.90 -18.33 13.88
CA ASP A 89 -8.22 -19.23 14.83
C ASP A 89 -7.04 -20.01 14.20
N ASP A 90 -7.10 -20.31 12.90
CA ASP A 90 -6.10 -21.10 12.16
C ASP A 90 -5.37 -20.29 11.07
N HIS A 91 -5.79 -19.06 10.80
CA HIS A 91 -5.19 -18.23 9.75
C HIS A 91 -5.40 -16.73 9.98
N VAL A 92 -4.58 -15.92 9.33
CA VAL A 92 -4.75 -14.48 9.22
C VAL A 92 -5.00 -14.11 7.76
N TYR A 93 -6.09 -13.38 7.50
CA TYR A 93 -6.28 -12.74 6.20
C TYR A 93 -5.67 -11.35 6.21
N TYR A 94 -5.06 -10.99 5.09
CA TYR A 94 -4.52 -9.67 4.84
C TYR A 94 -5.00 -9.14 3.49
N GLN A 95 -5.39 -7.88 3.45
CA GLN A 95 -5.76 -7.20 2.22
C GLN A 95 -5.35 -5.74 2.26
N ALA A 96 -4.57 -5.30 1.27
CA ALA A 96 -4.33 -3.88 1.04
C ALA A 96 -5.52 -3.29 0.26
N ASN A 97 -6.06 -2.19 0.75
CA ASN A 97 -7.17 -1.45 0.16
C ASN A 97 -6.68 -0.06 -0.27
N TYR A 98 -6.72 0.21 -1.56
CA TYR A 98 -6.31 1.49 -2.15
C TYR A 98 -7.51 2.43 -2.32
N GLY A 99 -8.68 2.09 -1.78
CA GLY A 99 -9.93 2.82 -1.94
C GLY A 99 -10.62 2.56 -3.29
N TRP A 100 -9.91 2.71 -4.40
CA TRP A 100 -10.46 2.45 -5.75
C TRP A 100 -10.33 1.00 -6.19
N PHE A 101 -9.35 0.29 -5.65
CA PHE A 101 -9.14 -1.14 -5.89
C PHE A 101 -8.57 -1.77 -4.62
N LYS A 102 -8.77 -3.07 -4.48
CA LYS A 102 -8.18 -3.87 -3.41
C LYS A 102 -7.20 -4.86 -4.01
N ASP A 103 -6.12 -5.13 -3.29
CA ASP A 103 -5.23 -6.23 -3.64
C ASP A 103 -5.92 -7.58 -3.40
N LYS A 104 -5.35 -8.66 -3.96
CA LYS A 104 -5.81 -10.01 -3.67
C LYS A 104 -5.65 -10.28 -2.17
N ARG A 105 -6.70 -10.83 -1.56
CA ARG A 105 -6.67 -11.24 -0.16
C ARG A 105 -5.65 -12.37 0.00
N LYS A 106 -4.65 -12.14 0.84
CA LYS A 106 -3.63 -13.14 1.21
C LYS A 106 -4.10 -13.89 2.44
N ARG A 107 -3.88 -15.21 2.46
CA ARG A 107 -4.13 -16.07 3.63
C ARG A 107 -2.81 -16.55 4.18
N TYR A 108 -2.58 -16.32 5.46
CA TYR A 108 -1.43 -16.83 6.19
C TYR A 108 -1.93 -17.87 7.19
N ASN A 109 -1.68 -19.15 6.91
CA ASN A 109 -2.02 -20.22 7.85
C ASN A 109 -1.06 -20.17 9.04
N LEU A 110 -1.60 -20.37 10.23
CA LEU A 110 -0.85 -20.37 11.47
C LEU A 110 -0.28 -21.76 11.74
N THR A 111 1.02 -21.83 11.96
CA THR A 111 1.68 -23.04 12.46
C THR A 111 1.51 -23.05 13.99
N ASP A 112 1.05 -24.16 14.54
CA ASP A 112 0.83 -24.37 15.98
C ASP A 112 -0.13 -23.36 16.66
N LYS A 113 -0.97 -22.67 15.87
CA LYS A 113 -1.88 -21.60 16.33
C LYS A 113 -1.19 -20.45 17.07
N ALA A 114 0.13 -20.35 16.97
CA ALA A 114 0.92 -19.32 17.63
C ALA A 114 1.29 -18.20 16.65
N ILE A 115 1.15 -16.95 17.13
CA ILE A 115 1.62 -15.74 16.45
C ILE A 115 2.50 -14.97 17.42
N SER A 116 3.74 -14.70 17.05
CA SER A 116 4.57 -13.70 17.71
C SER A 116 4.40 -12.35 17.01
N PHE A 117 4.47 -11.28 17.81
CA PHE A 117 4.33 -9.90 17.35
C PHE A 117 5.60 -9.14 17.63
N GLU A 118 6.10 -8.42 16.63
CA GLU A 118 7.29 -7.57 16.73
C GLU A 118 6.93 -6.17 16.21
N ILE A 119 7.46 -5.13 16.86
CA ILE A 119 7.37 -3.76 16.36
C ILE A 119 8.71 -3.42 15.74
N ARG A 120 8.75 -3.24 14.43
CA ARG A 120 9.94 -2.71 13.75
C ARG A 120 9.84 -1.20 13.67
N SER A 121 10.71 -0.49 14.39
CA SER A 121 10.80 0.97 14.31
C SER A 121 11.26 1.42 12.91
N ILE A 122 10.60 2.42 12.33
CA ILE A 122 10.96 2.97 11.02
C ILE A 122 11.02 4.50 11.10
N GLY A 123 12.23 5.06 10.92
CA GLY A 123 12.46 6.51 10.92
C GLY A 123 13.69 6.90 11.74
N SER A 124 13.96 8.21 11.85
CA SER A 124 14.87 8.73 12.89
C SER A 124 14.27 8.52 14.26
N SER A 125 15.12 8.35 15.28
CA SER A 125 14.80 8.02 16.68
C SER A 125 13.67 8.85 17.30
N ASP A 126 13.45 10.08 16.83
CA ASP A 126 12.44 10.99 17.39
C ASP A 126 11.00 10.70 16.94
N ASP A 127 10.80 9.97 15.84
CA ASP A 127 9.49 9.91 15.20
C ASP A 127 8.53 8.86 15.83
N HIS A 128 9.02 8.09 16.82
CA HIS A 128 8.29 7.10 17.66
C HIS A 128 7.25 6.26 16.88
N LYS A 129 7.57 5.88 15.64
CA LYS A 129 6.72 5.11 14.75
C LYS A 129 7.35 3.78 14.40
N GLY A 130 6.50 2.78 14.22
CA GLY A 130 6.91 1.48 13.74
C GLY A 130 5.88 0.89 12.79
N VAL A 131 6.18 -0.33 12.36
CA VAL A 131 5.26 -1.21 11.64
C VAL A 131 5.02 -2.47 12.46
N LEU A 132 3.81 -3.02 12.32
CA LEU A 132 3.44 -4.30 12.92
C LEU A 132 4.03 -5.45 12.10
N LEU A 133 4.88 -6.27 12.72
CA LEU A 133 5.31 -7.55 12.16
C LEU A 133 4.70 -8.70 12.96
N MET A 134 4.31 -9.74 12.25
CA MET A 134 3.72 -10.96 12.78
C MET A 134 4.47 -12.15 12.22
N GLN A 135 4.79 -13.10 13.08
CA GLN A 135 5.47 -14.33 12.68
C GLN A 135 4.72 -15.54 13.19
N SER A 136 4.58 -16.54 12.32
CA SER A 136 4.05 -17.86 12.67
C SER A 136 4.96 -18.91 12.03
N GLY A 137 5.60 -19.74 12.86
CA GLY A 137 6.67 -20.64 12.44
C GLY A 137 7.79 -19.88 11.71
N THR A 138 8.04 -20.27 10.46
CA THR A 138 9.06 -19.65 9.58
C THR A 138 8.53 -18.50 8.72
N LYS A 139 7.22 -18.22 8.75
CA LYS A 139 6.61 -17.18 7.91
C LYS A 139 6.52 -15.87 8.66
N LEU A 140 7.16 -14.84 8.11
CA LEU A 140 7.02 -13.45 8.54
C LEU A 140 6.07 -12.71 7.60
N PHE A 141 5.09 -12.00 8.16
CA PHE A 141 4.20 -11.11 7.44
C PHE A 141 3.89 -9.89 8.29
N GLY A 142 3.53 -8.76 7.68
CA GLY A 142 3.38 -7.53 8.45
C GLY A 142 2.79 -6.39 7.65
N SER A 143 2.59 -5.29 8.37
CA SER A 143 2.05 -4.05 7.85
C SER A 143 3.12 -3.19 7.19
N ALA A 144 2.76 -2.49 6.12
CA ALA A 144 3.57 -1.40 5.58
C ALA A 144 3.17 -0.01 6.14
N VAL A 145 2.12 0.05 6.97
CA VAL A 145 1.60 1.29 7.55
C VAL A 145 2.40 1.67 8.79
N LYS A 146 2.96 2.89 8.77
CA LYS A 146 3.67 3.46 9.91
C LYS A 146 2.66 4.01 10.93
N VAL A 147 2.70 3.49 12.15
CA VAL A 147 1.80 3.81 13.25
C VAL A 147 2.64 4.12 14.50
N PRO A 148 2.19 5.02 15.41
CA PRO A 148 2.84 5.22 16.70
C PRO A 148 3.06 3.90 17.45
N VAL A 149 4.23 3.76 18.07
CA VAL A 149 4.60 2.53 18.80
C VAL A 149 3.60 2.22 19.92
N GLU A 150 3.03 3.25 20.53
CA GLU A 150 2.08 3.19 21.64
C GLU A 150 0.74 2.61 21.17
N ASP A 151 0.25 3.05 20.01
CA ASP A 151 -0.93 2.48 19.36
C ASP A 151 -0.67 1.02 18.97
N LEU A 152 0.53 0.70 18.46
CA LEU A 152 0.91 -0.68 18.13
C LEU A 152 0.93 -1.60 19.36
N LYS A 153 1.39 -1.11 20.52
CA LYS A 153 1.34 -1.87 21.78
C LYS A 153 -0.10 -2.19 22.18
N ILE A 154 -1.02 -1.24 22.04
CA ILE A 154 -2.46 -1.44 22.31
C ILE A 154 -3.04 -2.47 21.33
N ILE A 155 -2.76 -2.33 20.03
CA ILE A 155 -3.19 -3.27 18.99
C ILE A 155 -2.72 -4.70 19.31
N ILE A 156 -1.43 -4.87 19.64
CA ILE A 156 -0.86 -6.18 19.96
C ILE A 156 -1.52 -6.76 21.22
N ALA A 157 -1.73 -5.96 22.26
CA ALA A 157 -2.37 -6.41 23.50
C ALA A 157 -3.80 -6.91 23.24
N HIS A 158 -4.55 -6.23 22.37
CA HIS A 158 -5.90 -6.64 21.96
C HIS A 158 -5.87 -7.96 21.17
N ILE A 159 -5.01 -8.06 20.15
CA ILE A 159 -4.98 -9.24 19.27
C ILE A 159 -4.50 -10.49 20.03
N LYS A 160 -3.55 -10.35 20.96
CA LYS A 160 -3.04 -11.47 21.78
C LYS A 160 -4.14 -12.18 22.58
N GLN A 161 -5.27 -11.52 22.85
CA GLN A 161 -6.39 -12.15 23.54
C GLN A 161 -7.02 -13.31 22.75
N TYR A 162 -6.85 -13.33 21.42
CA TYR A 162 -7.41 -14.35 20.53
C TYR A 162 -6.49 -15.57 20.33
N TYR A 163 -5.21 -15.50 20.71
CA TYR A 163 -4.19 -16.52 20.42
C TYR A 163 -3.41 -16.97 21.67
N LYS A 164 -4.12 -17.15 22.78
CA LYS A 164 -3.54 -17.68 24.04
C LYS A 164 -2.99 -19.10 23.88
#